data_AF-E1NUN5-F1
#
_entry.id   AF-E1NUN5-F1
#
_cell.length_a   1.000
_cell.length_b   1.000
_cell.length_c   1.000
_cell.angle_alpha   90.00
_cell.angle_beta   90.00
_cell.angle_gamma   90.00
#
_symmetry.space_group_name_H-M   'P 1'
#
loop_
_entity.id
_entity.type
_entity.pdbx_description
1 polymer ?
#
loop_
_entity_poly.entity_id
_entity_poly.type
_entity_poly.pdbx_seq_one_letter_code
_entity_poly.pdbx_strand_id
1 'polypeptide(L)' 'MRDKCKANNEIIDGKITKNYLFNSPSYAAMFVLGMSRNGKTDWKTKGGTTLKALEENKSQ' A
#
# COMPACT_ATOMS: atom_id res chain seq x y z
N MET A 1 -1.31 11.62 -9.01
CA MET A 1 -1.07 10.22 -9.41
C MET A 1 -2.37 9.43 -9.42
N ARG A 2 -3.09 9.36 -8.29
CA ARG A 2 -4.35 8.62 -8.17
C ARG A 2 -5.41 9.02 -9.21
N ASP A 3 -5.57 10.32 -9.49
CA ASP A 3 -6.52 10.79 -10.50
C ASP A 3 -6.13 10.36 -11.92
N LYS A 4 -4.82 10.29 -12.22
CA LYS A 4 -4.33 9.73 -13.48
C LYS A 4 -4.64 8.24 -13.58
N CYS A 5 -4.46 7.48 -12.50
CA CYS A 5 -4.80 6.06 -12.48
C CYS A 5 -6.30 5.80 -12.68
N LYS A 6 -7.17 6.66 -12.14
CA LYS A 6 -8.62 6.61 -12.42
C LYS A 6 -8.91 6.90 -13.90
N ALA A 7 -8.30 7.96 -14.45
CA ALA A 7 -8.47 8.31 -15.86
C ALA A 7 -7.98 7.21 -16.82
N ASN A 8 -6.95 6.46 -16.42
CA ASN A 8 -6.37 5.37 -17.20
C ASN A 8 -7.05 4.01 -17.00
N ASN A 9 -8.19 3.93 -16.29
CA ASN A 9 -8.85 2.67 -15.92
C ASN A 9 -7.96 1.69 -15.14
N GLU A 10 -6.96 2.20 -14.41
CA GLU A 10 -6.10 1.40 -13.53
C GLU A 10 -6.68 1.29 -12.10
N ILE A 11 -7.71 2.10 -11.81
CA ILE A 11 -8.56 1.98 -10.62
C ILE A 11 -10.00 1.85 -11.10
N ILE A 12 -10.59 0.66 -10.94
CA ILE A 12 -11.95 0.34 -11.36
C ILE A 12 -12.73 -0.06 -10.12
N ASP A 13 -13.87 0.61 -9.89
CA ASP A 13 -14.75 0.32 -8.73
C ASP A 13 -13.99 0.31 -7.37
N GLY A 14 -13.09 1.29 -7.20
CA GLY A 14 -12.27 1.42 -5.99
C GLY A 14 -11.14 0.39 -5.84
N LYS A 15 -10.98 -0.54 -6.80
CA LYS A 15 -9.91 -1.54 -6.81
C LYS A 15 -8.80 -1.17 -7.77
N ILE A 16 -7.57 -1.31 -7.31
CA ILE A 16 -6.37 -1.12 -8.13
C ILE A 16 -6.15 -2.40 -8.94
N THR A 17 -6.06 -2.29 -10.26
CA THR A 17 -5.96 -3.44 -11.19
C THR A 17 -4.55 -3.68 -11.72
N LYS A 18 -3.59 -2.83 -11.33
CA LYS A 18 -2.20 -2.86 -11.79
C LYS A 18 -1.23 -2.79 -10.61
N ASN A 19 -0.08 -3.45 -10.75
CA ASN A 19 0.98 -3.38 -9.75
C ASN A 19 1.72 -2.05 -9.83
N TYR A 20 1.93 -1.39 -8.69
CA TYR A 20 2.73 -0.18 -8.58
C TYR A 20 3.83 -0.36 -7.55
N LEU A 21 5.03 0.08 -7.92
CA LEU A 21 6.13 0.23 -6.98
C LEU A 21 6.08 1.63 -6.38
N PHE A 22 6.12 1.71 -5.06
CA PHE A 22 6.16 2.97 -4.33
C PHE A 22 7.46 3.09 -3.56
N ASN A 23 7.98 4.31 -3.43
CA ASN A 23 9.24 4.58 -2.73
C ASN A 23 9.14 4.41 -1.21
N SER A 24 7.93 4.31 -0.66
CA SER A 24 7.74 4.01 0.76
C SER A 24 6.41 3.31 1.04
N PRO A 25 6.34 2.49 2.10
CA PRO A 25 5.11 1.83 2.49
C PRO A 25 4.02 2.83 2.92
N SER A 26 4.38 3.96 3.54
CA SER A 26 3.42 5.01 3.90
C SER A 26 2.83 5.71 2.68
N TYR A 27 3.63 5.94 1.63
CA TYR A 27 3.12 6.54 0.39
C TYR A 27 2.15 5.59 -0.32
N ALA A 28 2.45 4.28 -0.33
CA ALA A 28 1.51 3.27 -0.80
C ALA A 28 0.19 3.30 -0.01
N ALA A 29 0.25 3.38 1.33
CA ALA A 29 -0.94 3.39 2.17
C ALA A 29 -1.79 4.64 1.92
N MET A 30 -1.16 5.81 1.81
CA MET A 30 -1.83 7.06 1.48
C MET A 30 -2.47 7.02 0.08
N PHE A 31 -1.84 6.37 -0.89
CA PHE A 31 -2.40 6.21 -2.23
C PHE A 31 -3.73 5.42 -2.21
N VAL A 32 -3.80 4.36 -1.41
CA VAL A 32 -5.02 3.54 -1.27
C VAL A 32 -6.10 4.27 -0.47
N LEU A 33 -5.74 4.78 0.71
CA LEU A 33 -6.68 5.29 1.70
C LEU A 33 -7.05 6.77 1.50
N GLY A 34 -6.26 7.53 0.76
CA GLY A 34 -6.46 8.96 0.55
C GLY A 34 -6.10 9.84 1.75
N MET A 35 -5.48 9.28 2.79
CA MET A 35 -5.06 10.00 4.00
C MET A 35 -3.68 9.55 4.47
N SER A 36 -2.99 10.41 5.22
CA SER A 36 -1.68 10.07 5.81
C SER A 36 -1.82 8.90 6.79
N ARG A 37 -1.00 7.87 6.59
CA ARG A 37 -0.99 6.65 7.41
C ARG A 37 0.41 6.06 7.51
N ASN A 38 0.63 5.29 8.57
CA ASN A 38 1.85 4.53 8.77
C ASN A 38 1.75 3.18 8.05
N GLY A 39 2.37 3.09 6.87
CA GLY A 39 2.33 1.86 6.07
C GLY A 39 2.96 0.66 6.78
N LYS A 40 3.92 0.85 7.68
CA LYS A 40 4.57 -0.26 8.39
C LYS A 40 3.60 -1.01 9.31
N THR A 41 2.58 -0.34 9.83
CA THR A 41 1.57 -0.96 10.73
C THR A 41 0.29 -1.35 10.01
N ASP A 42 -0.02 -0.70 8.88
CA ASP A 42 -1.26 -0.94 8.12
C ASP A 42 -1.15 -2.11 7.17
N TRP A 43 -0.01 -2.26 6.50
CA TRP A 43 0.22 -3.38 5.60
C TRP A 43 0.40 -4.66 6.40
N LYS A 44 -0.40 -5.67 6.09
CA LYS A 44 -0.42 -6.96 6.77
C LYS A 44 -0.38 -8.11 5.79
N THR A 45 0.26 -9.21 6.20
CA THR A 45 0.13 -10.49 5.49
C THR A 45 -1.28 -11.05 5.64
N LYS A 46 -1.60 -12.11 4.88
CA LYS A 46 -2.83 -12.89 5.07
C LYS A 46 -3.01 -13.39 6.51
N GLY A 47 -1.92 -13.61 7.24
CA GLY A 47 -1.94 -14.02 8.66
C GLY A 47 -2.05 -12.87 9.66
N GLY A 48 -2.18 -11.61 9.20
CA GLY A 48 -2.31 -10.44 10.07
C GLY A 48 -1.00 -9.84 10.58
N THR A 49 0.15 -10.44 10.28
CA THR A 49 1.48 -9.91 10.63
C THR A 49 1.73 -8.60 9.89
N THR A 50 2.09 -7.54 10.62
CA THR A 50 2.36 -6.22 10.04
C THR A 50 3.70 -6.20 9.28
N LEU A 51 3.85 -5.30 8.32
CA LEU A 51 5.11 -5.10 7.60
C LEU A 51 6.27 -4.80 8.57
N LYS A 52 6.02 -3.99 9.61
CA LYS A 52 7.00 -3.73 10.68
C LYS A 52 7.54 -5.02 11.29
N ALA A 53 6.63 -5.89 11.74
CA ALA A 53 7.02 -7.16 12.35
C ALA A 53 7.75 -8.06 11.35
N LEU A 54 7.35 -8.09 10.07
CA LEU A 54 8.06 -8.86 9.04
C LEU A 54 9.49 -8.38 8.82
N GLU A 55 9.73 -7.07 8.82
CA GLU A 55 11.08 -6.50 8.68
C GLU A 55 11.95 -6.86 9.89
N GLU A 56 11.41 -6.69 11.11
CA GLU A 56 12.11 -7.00 12.37
C GLU A 56 12.48 -8.49 12.47
N ASN A 57 11.59 -9.39 12.06
CA ASN A 57 11.85 -10.84 12.06
C ASN A 57 12.87 -11.28 10.99
N LYS A 58 13.04 -10.52 9.90
CA LYS A 58 14.02 -10.84 8.85
C LYS A 58 15.44 -10.38 9.19
N SER A 59 15.59 -9.49 10.18
CA SER A 59 16.87 -8.95 10.60
C SER A 59 17.52 -9.77 11.72
N GLN A 60 17.02 -10.99 11.99
CA GLN A 60 17.52 -11.90 13.00
C GLN A 60 18.21 -13.12 12.39
#